data_AF-A0A158KL98-F1
#
_entry.id   AF-A0A158KL98-F1
#
_cell.length_a   1.000
_cell.length_b   1.000
_cell.length_c   1.000
_cell.angle_alpha   90.00
_cell.angle_beta   90.00
_cell.angle_gamma   90.00
#
_symmetry.space_group_name_H-M   'P 1'
#
loop_
_entity.id
_entity.type
_entity.pdbx_description
1 polymer ?
#
loop_
_entity_poly.entity_id
_entity_poly.type
_entity_poly.pdbx_seq_one_letter_code
_entity_poly.pdbx_strand_id
1 'polypeptide(L)' 'MNRYFTNRHGAVRRLTAIKREGTEALGATVVGRQKDGTEVRGLEQILRHLRVGRIACFPCGNSFDADIVFVS' A
#
# COMPACT_ATOMS: atom_id res chain seq x y z
N MET A 1 0.92 -6.79 -13.71
CA MET A 1 1.75 -6.64 -12.50
C MET A 1 2.93 -5.70 -12.74
N ASN A 2 2.66 -4.40 -12.76
CA ASN A 2 3.70 -3.39 -12.93
C ASN A 2 4.34 -3.05 -11.57
N ARG A 3 5.59 -2.59 -11.61
CA ARG A 3 6.32 -2.11 -10.42
C ARG A 3 6.44 -0.61 -10.50
N TYR A 4 5.88 0.09 -9.51
CA TYR A 4 6.00 1.54 -9.39
C TYR A 4 6.91 1.88 -8.22
N PHE A 5 7.85 2.79 -8.43
CA PHE A 5 8.68 3.33 -7.37
C PHE A 5 8.19 4.72 -7.02
N THR A 6 8.05 5.01 -5.74
CA THR A 6 7.63 6.32 -5.25
C THR A 6 8.29 6.62 -3.91
N ASN A 7 8.39 7.90 -3.58
CA ASN A 7 8.68 8.32 -2.22
C ASN A 7 7.47 8.10 -1.30
N ARG A 8 7.71 8.23 0.01
CA ARG A 8 6.68 8.12 1.06
C ARG A 8 5.44 8.96 0.81
N HIS A 9 5.59 10.21 0.39
CA HIS A 9 4.46 11.11 0.17
C HIS A 9 3.59 10.64 -1.00
N GLY A 10 4.21 10.21 -2.10
CA GLY A 10 3.48 9.65 -3.24
C GLY A 10 2.79 8.34 -2.89
N ALA A 11 3.41 7.49 -2.08
CA ALA A 11 2.78 6.28 -1.57
C ALA A 11 1.54 6.58 -0.70
N VAL A 12 1.63 7.57 0.21
CA VAL A 12 0.50 7.98 1.06
C VAL A 12 -0.66 8.48 0.19
N ARG A 13 -0.37 9.33 -0.81
CA ARG A 13 -1.38 9.84 -1.74
C ARG A 13 -2.09 8.73 -2.48
N ARG A 14 -1.34 7.75 -2.98
CA ARG A 14 -1.89 6.62 -3.74
C ARG A 14 -2.76 5.72 -2.87
N LEU A 15 -2.30 5.36 -1.67
CA LEU A 15 -3.07 4.55 -0.73
C LEU A 15 -4.34 5.30 -0.24
N THR A 16 -4.28 6.62 -0.12
CA THR A 16 -5.46 7.45 0.21
C THR A 16 -6.46 7.50 -0.95
N ALA A 17 -6.00 7.53 -2.19
CA ALA A 17 -6.87 7.44 -3.38
C ALA A 17 -7.61 6.09 -3.39
N ILE A 18 -6.90 4.97 -3.14
CA ILE A 18 -7.50 3.64 -3.02
C ILE A 18 -8.57 3.61 -1.92
N LYS A 19 -8.30 4.22 -0.75
CA LYS A 19 -9.29 4.32 0.34
C LYS A 19 -10.56 5.08 -0.07
N ARG A 20 -10.44 6.06 -0.97
CA ARG A 20 -11.57 6.88 -1.44
C ARG A 20 -12.35 6.21 -2.58
N GLU A 21 -11.66 5.45 -3.44
CA GLU A 21 -12.25 4.81 -4.62
C GLU A 21 -12.81 3.40 -4.33
N GLY A 22 -12.31 2.70 -3.30
CA GLY A 22 -12.63 1.30 -3.03
C GLY A 22 -13.70 1.06 -1.95
N THR A 23 -14.52 0.03 -2.18
CA THR A 23 -15.40 -0.60 -1.18
C THR A 23 -14.57 -1.10 0.01
N GLU A 24 -15.08 -1.02 1.25
CA GLU A 24 -14.34 -1.40 2.48
C GLU A 24 -13.70 -2.81 2.44
N ALA A 25 -14.26 -3.73 1.65
CA ALA A 25 -13.71 -5.07 1.39
C ALA A 25 -12.32 -5.07 0.70
N LEU A 26 -12.04 -4.07 -0.15
CA LEU A 26 -10.73 -3.87 -0.80
C LEU A 26 -9.71 -3.33 0.20
N GLY A 27 -10.16 -2.50 1.15
CA GLY A 27 -9.30 -1.97 2.23
C GLY A 27 -8.83 -3.05 3.21
N ALA A 28 -9.67 -4.06 3.49
CA ALA A 28 -9.34 -5.17 4.39
C ALA A 28 -8.35 -6.19 3.80
N THR A 29 -8.23 -6.24 2.46
CA THR A 29 -7.43 -7.24 1.74
C THR A 29 -6.04 -6.75 1.34
N VAL A 30 -5.72 -5.46 1.54
CA VAL A 30 -4.38 -4.93 1.24
C VAL A 30 -3.35 -5.51 2.21
N VAL A 31 -2.26 -6.06 1.66
CA VAL A 31 -1.12 -6.61 2.43
C VAL A 31 0.15 -5.83 2.07
N GLY A 32 0.67 -5.02 2.99
CA GLY A 32 1.94 -4.31 2.84
C GLY A 32 3.08 -5.10 3.46
N ARG A 33 4.30 -4.95 2.93
CA ARG A 33 5.53 -5.51 3.49
C ARG A 33 6.37 -4.40 4.12
N GLN A 34 6.80 -4.62 5.35
CA GLN A 34 7.73 -3.74 6.05
C GLN A 34 9.17 -3.96 5.59
N LYS A 35 10.04 -2.98 5.89
CA LYS A 35 11.48 -3.04 5.61
C LYS A 35 12.19 -4.17 6.35
N ASP A 36 11.67 -4.60 7.49
CA ASP A 36 12.14 -5.76 8.26
C ASP A 36 11.63 -7.11 7.71
N GLY A 37 10.83 -7.09 6.65
CA GLY A 37 10.25 -8.28 6.03
C GLY A 37 8.87 -8.67 6.56
N THR A 38 8.39 -8.08 7.65
CA THR A 38 7.09 -8.38 8.28
C THR A 38 5.93 -7.92 7.40
N GLU A 39 4.85 -8.71 7.34
CA GLU A 39 3.63 -8.33 6.64
C GLU A 39 2.66 -7.55 7.54
N VAL A 40 2.00 -6.55 6.97
CA VAL A 40 0.98 -5.72 7.62
C VAL A 40 -0.27 -5.77 6.77
N ARG A 41 -1.39 -6.16 7.38
CA ARG A 41 -2.67 -6.29 6.69
C ARG A 41 -3.59 -5.14 7.03
N GLY A 42 -4.41 -4.75 6.06
CA GLY A 42 -5.39 -3.70 6.20
C GLY A 42 -4.81 -2.33 5.85
N LEU A 43 -5.57 -1.60 5.04
CA LEU A 43 -5.18 -0.31 4.49
C LEU A 43 -4.83 0.73 5.57
N GLU A 44 -5.54 0.74 6.71
CA GLU A 44 -5.28 1.69 7.79
C GLU A 44 -3.96 1.41 8.51
N GLN A 45 -3.63 0.14 8.74
CA GLN A 45 -2.35 -0.23 9.33
C GLN A 45 -1.22 0.09 8.37
N ILE A 46 -1.37 -0.22 7.08
CA ILE A 46 -0.36 0.13 6.07
C ILE A 46 -0.16 1.65 6.03
N LEU A 47 -1.23 2.46 6.03
CA LEU A 47 -1.12 3.92 6.11
C LEU A 47 -0.35 4.38 7.36
N ARG A 48 -0.63 3.80 8.52
CA ARG A 48 0.06 4.12 9.78
C ARG A 48 1.56 3.81 9.68
N HIS A 49 1.92 2.61 9.23
CA HIS A 49 3.32 2.18 9.09
C HIS A 49 4.05 2.93 7.96
N LEU A 50 3.34 3.32 6.90
CA LEU A 50 3.87 4.10 5.79
C LEU A 50 4.25 5.53 6.24
N ARG A 51 3.42 6.18 7.06
CA ARG A 51 3.70 7.52 7.61
C ARG A 51 4.98 7.55 8.44
N VAL A 52 5.27 6.48 9.19
CA VAL A 52 6.51 6.33 9.96
C VAL A 52 7.65 5.69 9.17
N GLY A 53 7.49 5.49 7.86
CA GLY A 53 8.56 5.03 6.97
C GLY A 53 8.96 3.55 7.10
N ARG A 54 8.08 2.72 7.67
CA ARG A 54 8.34 1.28 7.91
C ARG A 54 7.94 0.37 6.75
N ILE A 55 7.03 0.81 5.88
CA ILE A 55 6.59 0.03 4.71
C ILE A 55 7.64 0.14 3.59
N ALA A 56 8.01 -1.01 3.03
CA ALA A 56 8.90 -1.15 1.87
C ALA A 56 8.10 -1.25 0.56
N CYS A 57 7.01 -2.02 0.56
CA CYS A 57 6.11 -2.10 -0.59
C CYS A 57 4.69 -2.51 -0.20
N PHE A 58 3.73 -2.26 -1.09
CA PHE A 58 2.36 -2.75 -0.97
C PHE A 58 1.71 -2.90 -2.37
N PRO A 59 0.77 -3.83 -2.55
CA PRO A 59 -0.02 -3.94 -3.77
C PRO A 59 -1.04 -2.81 -3.83
N CYS A 60 -1.26 -2.31 -5.03
CA CYS A 60 -2.15 -1.23 -5.38
C CYS A 60 -2.82 -1.60 -6.71
N GLY A 61 -4.13 -1.80 -6.72
CA GLY A 61 -4.87 -2.15 -7.94
C GLY A 61 -6.10 -3.00 -7.64
N ASN A 62 -7.04 -3.04 -8.59
CA ASN A 62 -8.18 -3.93 -8.51
C ASN A 62 -7.73 -5.37 -8.79
N SER A 63 -8.47 -6.36 -8.29
CA SER A 63 -8.13 -7.80 -8.21
C SER A 63 -7.59 -8.49 -9.48
N PHE A 64 -7.57 -7.81 -10.63
CA PHE A 64 -7.11 -8.32 -11.92
C PHE A 64 -5.76 -7.75 -12.39
N ASP A 65 -5.32 -6.58 -11.88
CA ASP A 65 -3.98 -6.03 -12.16
C ASP A 65 -3.42 -5.36 -10.90
N ALA A 66 -2.83 -6.17 -10.03
CA ALA A 66 -2.16 -5.67 -8.83
C ALA A 66 -0.81 -5.09 -9.21
N ASP A 67 -0.69 -3.77 -9.16
CA ASP A 67 0.60 -3.10 -9.27
C ASP A 67 1.30 -3.09 -7.91
N ILE A 68 2.61 -3.32 -7.85
CA ILE A 68 3.37 -3.19 -6.59
C ILE A 68 3.96 -1.79 -6.51
N VAL A 69 3.65 -1.10 -5.42
CA VAL A 69 4.23 0.20 -5.08
C VAL A 69 5.40 -0.02 -4.12
N PHE A 70 6.62 0.28 -4.57
CA PHE A 70 7.83 0.32 -3.77
C PHE A 70 8.07 1.73 -3.21
N VAL A 71 8.47 1.77 -1.93
CA VAL A 71 8.66 3.00 -1.17
C VAL A 71 10.14 3.18 -0.87
N SER A 72 10.77 4.17 -1.51
CA SER A 72 12.16 4.60 -1.22
C SER A 72 12.18 5.62 -0.08
#